data_AF-A0A7C5ZNQ5-F1
#
_entry.id   AF-A0A7C5ZNQ5-F1
#
_cell.length_a   1.000
_cell.length_b   1.000
_cell.length_c   1.000
_cell.angle_alpha   90.00
_cell.angle_beta   90.00
_cell.angle_gamma   90.00
#
_symmetry.space_group_name_H-M   'P 1'
#
loop_
_entity.id
_entity.type
_entity.pdbx_description
1 polymer ?
#
loop_
_entity_poly.entity_id
_entity_poly.type
_entity_poly.pdbx_seq_one_letter_code
_entity_poly.pdbx_strand_id
1 'polypeptide(L)'
;MIKIALIRGNSLNQYELQSYKYLFHKFKFTGICSLNNLFEIETDQRIELIRLFSIYDLDIFIPEKFKLKKIFRYIINHELFYQKMFGLEKVLKNFDIIHSADIEYYYTYQAAKARLKYNSRLVI
;
A
#
# COMPACT_ATOMS: atom_id res chain seq x y z
N MET A 1 -13.56 -14.77 -10.81
CA MET A 1 -14.00 -13.80 -9.79
C MET A 1 -13.10 -12.58 -9.90
N ILE A 2 -13.67 -11.38 -9.96
CA ILE A 2 -12.90 -10.12 -10.10
C ILE A 2 -12.04 -9.92 -8.86
N LYS A 3 -10.76 -9.61 -9.07
CA LYS A 3 -9.74 -9.40 -8.01
C LYS A 3 -9.51 -7.91 -7.80
N ILE A 4 -9.63 -7.46 -6.56
CA ILE A 4 -9.50 -6.06 -6.16
C ILE A 4 -8.32 -5.92 -5.18
N ALA A 5 -7.37 -5.07 -5.52
CA ALA A 5 -6.31 -4.64 -4.62
C ALA A 5 -6.73 -3.36 -3.89
N LEU A 6 -6.69 -3.37 -2.55
CA LEU A 6 -6.86 -2.19 -1.70
C LEU A 6 -5.49 -1.74 -1.19
N ILE A 7 -4.93 -0.65 -1.74
CA ILE A 7 -3.60 -0.17 -1.38
C ILE A 7 -3.71 0.98 -0.37
N ARG A 8 -3.06 0.85 0.79
CA ARG A 8 -3.17 1.82 1.89
C ARG A 8 -1.86 2.13 2.61
N GLY A 9 -0.71 1.81 2.00
CA GLY A 9 0.60 2.09 2.59
C GLY A 9 0.69 1.56 4.02
N ASN A 10 1.06 2.41 4.96
CA ASN A 10 1.15 2.07 6.39
C ASN A 10 -0.15 2.33 7.18
N SER A 11 -1.26 2.65 6.53
CA SER A 11 -2.48 3.13 7.18
C SER A 11 -3.69 2.23 6.95
N LEU A 12 -3.50 1.01 6.43
CA LEU A 12 -4.59 0.07 6.20
C LEU A 12 -5.23 -0.31 7.54
N ASN A 13 -6.53 -0.06 7.70
CA ASN A 13 -7.22 -0.31 8.97
C ASN A 13 -8.61 -0.94 8.76
N GLN A 14 -9.18 -1.51 9.83
CA GLN A 14 -10.50 -2.14 9.78
C GLN A 14 -11.64 -1.17 9.41
N TYR A 15 -11.53 0.11 9.78
CA TYR A 15 -12.54 1.11 9.44
C TYR A 15 -12.63 1.33 7.94
N GLU A 16 -11.51 1.37 7.22
CA GLU A 16 -11.52 1.45 5.75
C GLU A 16 -12.14 0.20 5.13
N LEU A 17 -11.90 -0.96 5.74
CA LEU A 17 -12.43 -2.23 5.25
C LEU A 17 -13.95 -2.38 5.44
N GLN A 18 -14.56 -1.58 6.33
CA GLN A 18 -15.99 -1.69 6.65
C GLN A 18 -16.89 -1.48 5.42
N SER A 19 -16.51 -0.55 4.54
CA SER A 19 -17.27 -0.20 3.33
C SER A 19 -17.33 -1.34 2.31
N TYR A 20 -16.37 -2.27 2.36
CA TYR A 20 -16.29 -3.39 1.41
C TYR A 20 -16.94 -4.66 1.92
N LYS A 21 -17.36 -4.73 3.20
CA LYS A 21 -17.90 -5.95 3.81
C LYS A 21 -19.08 -6.53 3.03
N TYR A 22 -19.95 -5.67 2.50
CA TYR A 22 -21.10 -6.05 1.70
C TYR A 22 -20.74 -6.57 0.30
N LEU A 23 -19.50 -6.38 -0.14
CA LEU A 23 -19.01 -6.76 -1.47
C LEU A 23 -18.15 -8.03 -1.47
N PHE A 24 -17.77 -8.55 -0.30
CA PHE A 24 -16.90 -9.73 -0.18
C PHE A 24 -17.46 -11.01 -0.84
N HIS A 25 -18.78 -11.10 -1.01
CA HIS A 25 -19.41 -12.24 -1.71
C HIS A 25 -19.34 -12.15 -3.24
N LYS A 26 -18.99 -10.98 -3.80
CA LYS A 26 -18.93 -10.74 -5.26
C LYS A 26 -17.50 -10.63 -5.78
N PHE A 27 -16.58 -10.17 -4.95
CA PHE A 27 -15.22 -9.82 -5.35
C PHE A 27 -14.18 -10.45 -4.40
N LYS A 28 -13.00 -10.77 -4.93
CA LYS A 28 -11.85 -11.18 -4.11
C LYS A 28 -11.07 -9.92 -3.72
N PHE A 29 -11.07 -9.57 -2.45
CA PHE A 29 -10.30 -8.43 -1.95
C PHE A 29 -8.95 -8.87 -1.40
N THR A 30 -7.91 -8.08 -1.73
CA THR A 30 -6.58 -8.19 -1.14
C THR A 30 -6.15 -6.82 -0.65
N GLY A 31 -5.90 -6.69 0.66
CA GLY A 31 -5.29 -5.51 1.24
C GLY A 31 -3.78 -5.52 1.00
N ILE A 32 -3.22 -4.40 0.56
CA ILE A 32 -1.80 -4.23 0.32
C ILE A 32 -1.30 -3.07 1.19
N CYS A 33 -0.40 -3.38 2.13
CA CYS A 33 0.15 -2.43 3.10
C CYS A 33 1.66 -2.56 3.28
N SER A 34 2.29 -1.61 3.98
CA SER A 34 3.69 -1.70 4.37
C SER A 34 3.90 -2.83 5.39
N LEU A 35 5.16 -3.23 5.61
CA LEU A 35 5.48 -4.19 6.66
C LEU A 35 5.07 -3.64 8.03
N ASN A 36 5.49 -2.41 8.34
CA ASN A 36 5.12 -1.69 9.55
C ASN A 36 3.86 -0.87 9.31
N ASN A 37 2.73 -1.55 9.22
CA ASN A 37 1.42 -0.91 9.19
C ASN A 37 1.08 -0.38 10.60
N LEU A 38 0.55 0.83 10.68
CA LEU A 38 0.24 1.53 11.94
C LEU A 38 -0.91 0.88 12.72
N PHE A 39 -1.80 0.19 12.03
CA PHE A 39 -2.98 -0.42 12.61
C PHE A 39 -2.86 -1.94 12.59
N GLU A 40 -3.28 -2.57 13.68
CA GLU A 40 -3.53 -4.01 13.66
C GLU A 40 -4.75 -4.27 12.76
N ILE A 41 -4.60 -5.23 11.86
CA ILE A 41 -5.67 -5.66 10.97
C ILE A 41 -6.02 -7.06 11.42
N GLU A 42 -7.10 -7.20 12.18
CA GLU A 42 -7.69 -8.53 12.33
C GLU A 42 -8.29 -8.87 10.98
N THR A 43 -7.58 -9.73 10.24
CA THR A 43 -8.11 -10.30 9.01
C THR A 43 -9.23 -11.21 9.39
N ASP A 44 -10.45 -10.73 9.17
CA ASP A 44 -11.53 -11.64 8.83
C ASP A 44 -11.04 -12.49 7.64
N GLN A 45 -11.24 -13.80 7.66
CA GLN A 45 -10.71 -14.77 6.66
C GLN A 45 -11.04 -14.42 5.20
N ARG A 46 -11.90 -13.41 4.99
CA ARG A 46 -12.40 -12.88 3.74
C ARG A 46 -11.46 -11.91 3.03
N ILE A 47 -10.43 -11.36 3.69
CA ILE A 47 -9.43 -10.48 3.06
C ILE A 47 -8.04 -11.09 3.19
N GLU A 48 -7.38 -11.26 2.04
CA GLU A 48 -5.96 -11.59 1.97
C GLU A 48 -5.11 -10.34 2.21
N LEU A 49 -4.03 -10.42 2.97
CA LEU A 49 -3.09 -9.31 3.17
C LEU A 49 -1.74 -9.58 2.53
N ILE A 50 -1.28 -8.63 1.72
CA ILE A 50 0.09 -8.60 1.19
C ILE A 50 0.81 -7.43 1.85
N ARG A 51 1.88 -7.75 2.57
CA ARG A 51 2.76 -6.74 3.18
C ARG A 51 4.00 -6.58 2.33
N LEU A 52 4.29 -5.36 1.92
CA LEU A 52 5.48 -5.03 1.12
C LEU A 52 6.42 -4.15 1.91
N PHE A 53 7.71 -4.36 1.73
CA PHE A 53 8.71 -3.43 2.22
C PHE A 53 8.50 -2.05 1.60
N SER A 54 8.53 -1.02 2.42
CA SER A 54 8.37 0.37 2.03
C SER A 54 9.52 1.21 2.55
N ILE A 55 9.74 2.38 1.94
CA ILE A 55 10.72 3.33 2.44
C ILE A 55 10.39 3.81 3.86
N TYR A 56 9.10 3.88 4.22
CA TYR A 56 8.62 4.11 5.57
C TYR A 56 9.23 3.12 6.59
N ASP A 57 9.39 1.86 6.19
CA ASP A 57 9.94 0.81 7.06
C ASP A 57 11.41 1.04 7.40
N LEU A 58 12.18 1.73 6.53
CA LEU A 58 13.59 2.09 6.81
C LEU A 58 13.73 3.13 7.92
N ASP A 59 12.79 4.08 8.02
CA ASP A 59 12.85 5.17 9.00
C ASP A 59 12.74 4.64 10.45
N ILE A 60 12.12 3.47 10.62
CA ILE A 60 12.01 2.77 11.91
C ILE A 60 13.36 2.17 12.34
N PHE A 61 14.17 1.67 11.39
CA PHE A 61 15.45 1.02 11.71
C PHE A 61 16.59 1.99 12.02
N ILE A 62 16.43 3.29 11.73
CA ILE A 62 17.47 4.31 12.00
C ILE A 62 17.27 4.87 13.42
N PRO A 63 18.20 4.60 14.37
CA PRO A 63 18.03 5.04 15.75
C PRO A 63 18.00 6.57 15.85
N GLU A 64 17.08 7.10 16.65
CA GLU A 64 16.89 8.54 16.91
C GLU A 64 18.18 9.27 17.30
N LYS A 65 19.11 8.55 17.95
CA LYS A 65 20.36 9.08 18.49
C LYS A 65 21.39 9.44 17.40
N PHE A 66 21.20 8.99 16.16
CA PHE A 66 22.09 9.37 15.06
C PHE A 66 21.73 10.75 14.52
N LYS A 67 22.63 11.73 14.66
CA LYS A 67 22.50 13.06 14.03
C LYS A 67 22.28 12.98 12.51
N LEU A 68 22.71 11.88 11.89
CA LEU A 68 22.50 11.56 10.47
C LEU A 68 21.03 11.29 10.11
N LYS A 69 20.14 11.00 11.08
CA LYS A 69 18.71 10.72 10.82
C LYS A 69 18.00 11.87 10.12
N LYS A 70 18.32 13.13 10.44
CA LYS A 70 17.76 14.29 9.75
C LYS A 70 18.18 14.35 8.27
N ILE A 71 19.45 14.09 7.99
CA ILE A 71 19.99 14.06 6.63
C ILE A 71 19.37 12.89 5.85
N PHE A 72 19.30 11.72 6.49
CA PHE A 72 18.67 10.54 5.92
C PHE A 72 17.19 10.75 5.62
N ARG A 73 16.41 11.34 6.54
CA ARG A 73 15.00 11.68 6.33
C ARG A 73 14.82 12.69 5.21
N TYR A 74 15.68 13.69 5.12
CA TYR A 74 15.65 14.66 4.03
C TYR A 74 15.85 13.96 2.67
N ILE A 75 16.89 13.15 2.55
CA ILE A 75 17.17 12.35 1.34
C ILE A 75 16.03 11.37 1.06
N ILE A 76 15.51 10.68 2.07
CA ILE A 76 14.42 9.71 1.91
C ILE A 76 13.14 10.39 1.42
N ASN A 77 12.77 11.52 2.02
CA ASN A 77 11.54 12.23 1.70
C ASN A 77 11.59 12.87 0.31
N HIS A 78 12.75 13.38 -0.10
CA HIS A 78 12.91 14.01 -1.41
C HIS A 78 13.29 13.05 -2.54
N GLU A 79 14.22 12.13 -2.31
CA GLU A 79 14.84 11.29 -3.36
C GLU A 79 14.24 9.89 -3.46
N LEU A 80 13.88 9.28 -2.32
CA LEU A 80 13.43 7.88 -2.28
C LEU A 80 11.91 7.71 -2.26
N PHE A 81 11.17 8.81 -2.13
CA PHE A 81 9.72 8.88 -2.00
C PHE A 81 9.20 8.05 -0.82
N TYR A 82 8.90 8.73 0.29
CA TYR A 82 8.67 8.12 1.61
C TYR A 82 7.71 6.93 1.66
N GLN A 83 6.66 6.92 0.84
CA GLN A 83 5.62 5.88 0.85
C GLN A 83 5.79 4.84 -0.28
N LYS A 84 6.92 4.85 -0.97
CA LYS A 84 7.22 3.88 -2.01
C LYS A 84 7.21 2.46 -1.43
N MET A 85 6.45 1.58 -2.09
CA MET A 85 6.34 0.16 -1.76
C MET A 85 7.08 -0.66 -2.82
N PHE A 86 8.09 -1.40 -2.40
CA PHE A 86 8.94 -2.16 -3.32
C PHE A 86 8.21 -3.39 -3.84
N GLY A 87 8.24 -3.58 -5.17
CA GLY A 87 7.56 -4.69 -5.84
C GLY A 87 6.05 -4.50 -6.03
N LEU A 88 5.49 -3.36 -5.60
CA LEU A 88 4.07 -3.08 -5.70
C LEU A 88 3.55 -3.24 -7.13
N GLU A 89 4.22 -2.66 -8.14
CA GLU A 89 3.74 -2.77 -9.52
C GLU A 89 3.68 -4.23 -10.01
N LYS A 90 4.63 -5.08 -9.60
CA LYS A 90 4.63 -6.50 -9.96
C LYS A 90 3.46 -7.26 -9.33
N VAL A 91 3.12 -6.95 -8.08
CA VAL A 91 1.97 -7.52 -7.38
C VAL A 91 0.66 -7.11 -8.07
N LEU A 92 0.56 -5.84 -8.47
CA LEU A 92 -0.64 -5.28 -9.10
C LEU A 92 -0.99 -5.89 -10.46
N LYS A 93 -0.05 -6.58 -11.13
CA LYS A 93 -0.31 -7.34 -12.37
C LYS A 93 -1.45 -8.36 -12.22
N ASN A 94 -1.70 -8.85 -11.01
CA ASN A 94 -2.64 -9.95 -10.76
C ASN A 94 -4.06 -9.48 -10.43
N PHE A 95 -4.36 -8.18 -10.55
CA PHE A 95 -5.62 -7.56 -10.13
C PHE A 95 -6.35 -6.90 -11.29
N ASP A 96 -7.67 -7.04 -11.30
CA ASP A 96 -8.55 -6.41 -12.30
C ASP A 96 -8.88 -4.97 -11.92
N ILE A 97 -9.03 -4.70 -10.62
CA ILE A 97 -9.28 -3.37 -10.06
C ILE A 97 -8.21 -3.07 -9.02
N ILE A 98 -7.66 -1.86 -9.10
CA ILE A 98 -6.72 -1.31 -8.13
C ILE A 98 -7.43 -0.14 -7.48
N HIS A 99 -7.67 -0.22 -6.17
CA HIS A 99 -8.22 0.84 -5.36
C HIS A 99 -7.11 1.43 -4.50
N SER A 100 -6.66 2.63 -4.84
CA SER A 100 -5.62 3.33 -4.09
C SER A 100 -6.21 4.30 -3.07
N ALA A 101 -5.35 4.97 -2.31
CA ALA A 101 -5.76 6.12 -1.50
C ALA A 101 -5.60 7.40 -2.32
N ASP A 102 -5.54 8.55 -1.67
CA ASP A 102 -5.43 9.85 -2.33
C ASP A 102 -4.20 10.00 -3.25
N ILE A 103 -4.26 10.98 -4.14
CA ILE A 103 -3.24 11.24 -5.18
C ILE A 103 -1.88 11.70 -4.62
N GLU A 104 -1.85 12.15 -3.37
CA GLU A 104 -0.64 12.60 -2.68
C GLU A 104 0.29 11.44 -2.31
N TYR A 105 -0.22 10.22 -2.26
CA TYR A 105 0.57 9.06 -1.86
C TYR A 105 1.41 8.52 -3.02
N TYR A 106 2.70 8.28 -2.78
CA TYR A 106 3.58 7.77 -3.84
C TYR A 106 3.16 6.37 -4.34
N TYR A 107 2.61 5.52 -3.48
CA TYR A 107 2.07 4.23 -3.91
C TYR A 107 0.85 4.36 -4.83
N THR A 108 0.11 5.48 -4.77
CA THR A 108 -0.97 5.80 -5.73
C THR A 108 -0.40 6.09 -7.11
N TYR A 109 0.72 6.80 -7.17
CA TYR A 109 1.47 6.97 -8.41
C TYR A 109 2.01 5.63 -8.95
N GLN A 110 2.51 4.74 -8.08
CA GLN A 110 2.90 3.38 -8.49
C GLN A 110 1.69 2.59 -9.04
N ALA A 111 0.51 2.74 -8.43
CA ALA A 111 -0.72 2.12 -8.90
C ALA A 111 -1.14 2.66 -10.29
N ALA A 112 -1.02 3.96 -10.52
CA ALA A 112 -1.25 4.57 -11.83
C ALA A 112 -0.29 4.03 -12.89
N LYS A 113 1.00 3.91 -12.57
CA LYS A 113 1.99 3.26 -13.45
C LYS A 113 1.63 1.81 -13.75
N ALA A 114 1.23 1.05 -12.74
CA ALA A 114 0.83 -0.34 -12.91
C ALA A 114 -0.39 -0.45 -13.84
N ARG A 115 -1.42 0.39 -13.67
CA ARG A 115 -2.57 0.45 -14.59
C ARG A 115 -2.17 0.75 -16.05
N LEU A 116 -1.17 1.59 -16.29
CA LEU A 116 -0.75 1.85 -17.68
C LEU A 116 -0.07 0.64 -18.32
N LYS A 117 0.46 -0.26 -17.49
CA LYS A 117 1.18 -1.45 -17.91
C LYS A 117 0.32 -2.71 -17.95
N TYR A 118 -0.69 -2.78 -17.09
CA TYR A 118 -1.58 -3.93 -16.93
C TYR A 118 -3.01 -3.47 -17.21
N ASN A 119 -3.83 -4.31 -17.84
CA ASN A 119 -5.22 -3.98 -18.19
C ASN A 119 -6.14 -3.95 -16.94
N SER A 120 -5.78 -3.14 -15.96
CA SER A 120 -6.41 -3.01 -14.65
C SER A 120 -7.08 -1.64 -14.53
N ARG A 121 -8.25 -1.58 -13.91
CA ARG A 121 -8.94 -0.31 -13.63
C ARG A 121 -8.40 0.28 -12.32
N LEU A 122 -7.84 1.48 -12.39
CA LEU A 122 -7.51 2.27 -11.20
C LEU A 122 -8.72 3.07 -10.73
N VAL A 123 -8.98 3.01 -9.42
CA VAL A 123 -9.92 3.86 -8.67
C VAL A 123 -9.11 4.48 -7.54
N ILE A 124 -9.29 5.78 -7.35
CA ILE A 124 -8.63 6.62 -6.34
C ILE A 124 -9.74 7.14 -5.45
#